data_AF-A0A2Z6RW20-F1
#
_entry.id   AF-A0A2Z6RW20-F1
#
_cell.length_a   1.000
_cell.length_b   1.000
_cell.length_c   1.000
_cell.angle_alpha   90.00
_cell.angle_beta   90.00
_cell.angle_gamma   90.00
#
_symmetry.space_group_name_H-M   'P 1'
#
loop_
_entity.id
_entity.type
_entity.pdbx_description
1 polymer ?
#
loop_
_entity_poly.entity_id
_entity_poly.type
_entity_poly.pdbx_seq_one_letter_code
_entity_poly.pdbx_strand_id
1 'polypeptide(L)'
;MSEIQIWERILKWGLAQNPELPSDFRNFSQDDFNKLKNTLQRFIPLIKFQNLTSKEFLDKVFPYDKIFPEDLYKDLLRTYLSLSDPNSKPSNKSEYNTTKETKKKIGLNSKPSNKS
;
A
#
# COMPACT_ATOMS: atom_id res chain seq x y z
N MET A 1 19.06 5.74 8.90
CA MET A 1 18.75 4.84 7.78
C MET A 1 17.68 5.53 6.95
N SER A 2 17.87 5.68 5.65
CA SER A 2 16.87 6.34 4.78
C SER A 2 15.68 5.39 4.50
N GLU A 3 14.54 5.93 4.11
CA GLU A 3 13.35 5.13 3.78
C GLU A 3 13.63 4.14 2.64
N ILE A 4 14.50 4.51 1.68
CA ILE A 4 14.88 3.59 0.61
C ILE A 4 15.66 2.38 1.15
N GLN A 5 16.56 2.59 2.12
CA GLN A 5 17.32 1.50 2.73
C GLN A 5 16.42 0.58 3.55
N ILE A 6 15.39 1.14 4.20
CA ILE A 6 14.38 0.37 4.93
C ILE A 6 13.58 -0.49 3.94
N TRP A 7 13.11 0.12 2.85
CA TRP A 7 12.40 -0.58 1.77
C TRP A 7 13.22 -1.74 1.18
N GLU A 8 14.47 -1.51 0.78
CA GLU A 8 15.32 -2.57 0.20
C GLU A 8 15.59 -3.71 1.17
N ARG A 9 15.73 -3.42 2.48
CA ARG A 9 15.90 -4.46 3.50
C ARG A 9 14.64 -5.29 3.71
N ILE A 10 13.48 -4.64 3.77
CA ILE A 10 12.19 -5.32 3.89
C ILE A 10 11.91 -6.18 2.67
N LEU A 11 12.19 -5.66 1.46
CA LEU A 11 12.04 -6.41 0.22
C LEU A 11 12.97 -7.63 0.20
N LYS A 12 14.26 -7.45 0.53
CA LYS A 12 15.23 -8.55 0.63
C LYS A 12 14.80 -9.61 1.65
N TRP A 13 14.31 -9.17 2.82
CA TRP A 13 13.78 -10.07 3.84
C TRP A 13 12.56 -10.84 3.33
N GLY A 14 11.61 -10.16 2.67
CA GLY A 14 10.41 -10.80 2.11
C GLY A 14 10.73 -11.84 1.05
N LEU A 15 11.70 -11.57 0.16
CA LEU A 15 12.18 -12.55 -0.82
C LEU A 15 12.84 -13.75 -0.13
N ALA A 16 13.63 -13.53 0.93
CA ALA A 16 14.24 -14.62 1.69
C ALA A 16 13.22 -15.49 2.45
N GLN A 17 12.02 -14.98 2.75
CA GLN A 17 10.92 -15.77 3.33
C GLN A 17 10.18 -16.63 2.30
N ASN A 18 10.34 -16.34 1.00
CA ASN A 18 9.66 -17.06 -0.08
C ASN A 18 10.71 -17.58 -1.08
N PRO A 19 11.51 -18.59 -0.69
CA PRO A 19 12.65 -19.07 -1.48
C PRO A 19 12.26 -19.70 -2.82
N GLU A 20 10.98 -20.02 -3.01
CA GLU A 20 10.45 -20.54 -4.27
C GLU A 20 10.15 -19.45 -5.31
N LEU A 21 10.20 -18.17 -4.92
CA LEU A 21 10.01 -17.07 -5.86
C LEU A 21 11.20 -17.01 -6.85
N PRO A 22 10.94 -16.62 -8.10
CA PRO A 22 12.02 -16.33 -9.05
C PRO A 22 13.01 -15.30 -8.50
N SER A 23 14.27 -15.35 -8.95
CA SER A 23 15.27 -14.35 -8.57
C SER A 23 15.03 -12.98 -9.21
N ASP A 24 14.47 -12.96 -10.43
CA ASP A 24 14.08 -11.74 -11.14
C ASP A 24 12.57 -11.52 -11.03
N PHE A 25 12.16 -10.37 -10.50
CA PHE A 25 10.77 -9.98 -10.34
C PHE A 25 10.02 -9.90 -11.68
N ARG A 26 10.73 -9.72 -12.80
CA ARG A 26 10.15 -9.71 -14.15
C ARG A 26 9.54 -11.07 -14.53
N ASN A 27 9.97 -12.14 -13.86
CA ASN A 27 9.46 -13.49 -14.07
C ASN A 27 8.33 -13.86 -13.09
N PHE A 28 7.86 -12.92 -12.26
CA PHE A 28 6.80 -13.21 -11.30
C PHE A 28 5.46 -13.41 -11.99
N SER A 29 4.81 -14.53 -11.69
CA SER A 29 3.39 -14.71 -11.92
C SER A 29 2.55 -13.85 -10.96
N GLN A 30 1.24 -13.81 -11.18
CA GLN A 30 0.35 -13.12 -10.24
C GLN A 30 0.38 -13.76 -8.85
N ASP A 31 0.53 -15.08 -8.76
CA ASP A 31 0.61 -15.79 -7.49
C ASP A 31 1.92 -15.50 -6.75
N ASP A 32 3.02 -15.33 -7.47
CA ASP A 32 4.31 -14.91 -6.90
C ASP A 32 4.21 -13.52 -6.26
N PHE A 33 3.55 -12.58 -6.94
CA PHE A 33 3.23 -11.28 -6.36
C PHE A 33 2.31 -11.39 -5.14
N ASN A 34 1.31 -12.26 -5.16
CA ASN A 34 0.41 -12.46 -4.03
C ASN A 34 1.14 -13.03 -2.80
N LYS A 35 2.09 -13.96 -3.00
CA LYS A 35 2.94 -14.49 -1.92
C LYS A 35 3.77 -13.39 -1.29
N LEU A 36 4.52 -12.64 -2.11
CA LEU A 36 5.36 -11.55 -1.62
C LEU A 36 4.53 -10.46 -0.92
N LYS A 37 3.36 -10.12 -1.48
CA LYS A 37 2.39 -9.20 -0.87
C LYS A 37 1.97 -9.66 0.51
N ASN A 38 1.58 -10.93 0.66
CA ASN A 38 1.14 -11.47 1.94
C ASN A 38 2.23 -11.41 3.02
N THR A 39 3.50 -11.59 2.63
CA THR A 39 4.65 -11.43 3.51
C THR A 39 4.89 -9.96 3.90
N LEU A 40 4.81 -9.04 2.94
CA LEU A 40 5.19 -7.65 3.12
C LEU A 40 4.08 -6.72 3.63
N GLN A 41 2.82 -7.13 3.54
CA GLN A 41 1.65 -6.27 3.79
C GLN A 41 1.68 -5.54 5.13
N ARG A 42 2.25 -6.15 6.19
CA ARG A 42 2.32 -5.55 7.53
C ARG A 42 3.43 -4.50 7.66
N PHE A 43 4.42 -4.55 6.77
CA PHE A 43 5.58 -3.66 6.80
C PHE A 43 5.41 -2.45 5.90
N ILE A 44 4.66 -2.58 4.79
CA ILE A 44 4.39 -1.50 3.84
C ILE A 44 3.90 -0.21 4.54
N PRO A 45 2.93 -0.25 5.47
CA PRO A 45 2.45 0.97 6.15
C PRO A 45 3.48 1.63 7.08
N LEU A 46 4.57 0.94 7.44
CA LEU A 46 5.59 1.43 8.36
C LEU A 46 6.66 2.29 7.66
N ILE A 47 6.70 2.27 6.32
CA ILE A 47 7.68 2.98 5.51
C ILE A 47 7.07 4.30 5.04
N LYS A 48 7.78 5.41 5.25
CA LYS A 48 7.33 6.73 4.78
C LYS A 48 7.74 6.92 3.34
N PHE A 49 7.10 6.19 2.43
CA PHE A 49 7.40 6.22 1.00
C PHE A 49 7.40 7.63 0.40
N GLN A 50 6.68 8.59 1.00
CA GLN A 50 6.61 9.98 0.56
C GLN A 50 7.93 10.76 0.72
N ASN A 51 8.87 10.23 1.50
CA ASN A 51 10.19 10.83 1.70
C ASN A 51 11.23 10.30 0.70
N LEU A 52 10.85 9.41 -0.22
CA LEU A 52 11.73 8.99 -1.32
C LEU A 52 11.84 10.10 -2.36
N THR A 53 12.98 10.18 -3.04
CA THR A 53 13.09 10.95 -4.28
C THR A 53 12.29 10.28 -5.40
N SER A 54 11.90 11.06 -6.42
CA SER A 54 11.20 10.49 -7.60
C SER A 54 12.00 9.38 -8.29
N LYS A 55 13.33 9.52 -8.31
CA LYS A 55 14.24 8.49 -8.86
C LYS A 55 14.20 7.20 -8.04
N GLU A 56 14.30 7.30 -6.71
CA GLU A 56 14.21 6.13 -5.83
C GLU A 56 12.85 5.42 -5.95
N PHE A 57 11.76 6.18 -5.99
CA PHE A 57 10.42 5.62 -6.19
C PHE A 57 10.34 4.87 -7.53
N LEU A 58 10.73 5.52 -8.64
CA LEU A 58 10.65 4.93 -9.98
C LEU A 58 11.53 3.68 -10.14
N ASP A 59 12.74 3.70 -9.60
CA ASP A 59 13.69 2.60 -9.79
C ASP A 59 13.41 1.41 -8.86
N LYS A 60 12.87 1.65 -7.66
CA LYS A 60 12.88 0.66 -6.57
C LYS A 60 11.50 0.28 -6.04
N VAL A 61 10.51 1.17 -6.15
CA VAL A 61 9.16 0.94 -5.60
C VAL A 61 8.17 0.63 -6.73
N PHE A 62 8.20 1.44 -7.79
CA PHE A 62 7.32 1.32 -8.95
C PHE A 62 7.29 -0.09 -9.59
N PRO A 63 8.42 -0.83 -9.72
CA PRO A 63 8.38 -2.17 -10.31
C PRO A 63 7.62 -3.22 -9.50
N TYR A 64 7.30 -2.91 -8.24
CA TYR A 64 6.60 -3.78 -7.30
C TYR A 64 5.18 -3.25 -7.01
N ASP A 65 4.56 -2.49 -7.91
CA ASP A 65 3.20 -1.97 -7.75
C ASP A 65 2.16 -2.98 -7.23
N LYS A 66 2.19 -4.21 -7.74
CA LYS A 66 1.23 -5.28 -7.43
C LYS A 66 1.22 -5.74 -5.97
N ILE A 67 2.28 -5.49 -5.19
CA ILE A 67 2.30 -5.86 -3.77
C ILE A 67 1.65 -4.81 -2.86
N PHE A 68 1.39 -3.60 -3.38
CA PHE A 68 0.79 -2.53 -2.60
C PHE A 68 -0.74 -2.67 -2.55
N PRO A 69 -1.40 -2.18 -1.48
CA PRO A 69 -2.82 -1.85 -1.53
C PRO A 69 -3.06 -0.80 -2.62
N GLU A 70 -4.11 -0.99 -3.43
CA GLU A 70 -4.39 -0.17 -4.61
C GLU A 70 -4.53 1.33 -4.26
N ASP A 71 -5.27 1.64 -3.18
CA ASP A 71 -5.46 3.02 -2.72
C ASP A 71 -4.12 3.68 -2.32
N LEU A 72 -3.28 2.95 -1.58
CA LEU A 72 -1.97 3.44 -1.16
C LEU A 72 -1.07 3.71 -2.37
N TYR A 73 -1.04 2.79 -3.33
CA TYR A 73 -0.19 2.94 -4.51
C TYR A 73 -0.64 4.11 -5.39
N LYS A 74 -1.95 4.31 -5.57
CA LYS A 74 -2.50 5.46 -6.31
C LYS A 74 -2.11 6.79 -5.65
N ASP A 75 -2.13 6.87 -4.33
CA ASP A 75 -1.74 8.10 -3.62
C ASP A 75 -0.23 8.37 -3.71
N LEU A 76 0.60 7.32 -3.71
CA LEU A 76 2.03 7.45 -3.99
C LEU A 76 2.27 7.92 -5.43
N LEU A 77 1.63 7.30 -6.42
CA LEU A 77 1.72 7.72 -7.81
C LEU A 77 1.34 9.18 -8.00
N ARG A 78 0.21 9.62 -7.42
CA ARG A 78 -0.20 11.03 -7.45
C ARG A 78 0.86 11.93 -6.86
N THR A 79 1.40 11.58 -5.69
CA THR A 79 2.46 12.36 -5.04
C THR A 79 3.66 12.55 -5.98
N TYR A 80 4.17 11.48 -6.58
CA TYR A 80 5.37 11.51 -7.42
C TYR A 80 5.14 12.11 -8.82
N LEU A 81 3.95 11.93 -9.39
CA LEU A 81 3.58 12.56 -10.66
C LEU A 81 3.32 14.05 -10.49
N SER A 82 2.66 14.48 -9.41
CA SER A 82 2.42 15.91 -9.14
C SER A 82 3.73 16.66 -8.90
N LEU A 83 4.73 16.06 -8.24
CA LEU A 83 6.06 16.66 -8.11
C LEU A 83 6.74 16.95 -9.47
N SER A 84 6.27 16.33 -10.55
CA SER A 84 6.78 16.53 -11.91
C SER A 84 6.08 17.66 -12.67
N ASP A 85 4.97 18.18 -12.15
CA ASP A 85 4.21 19.28 -12.76
C ASP A 85 4.53 20.61 -12.05
N PRO A 86 5.21 21.56 -12.72
CA PRO A 86 5.54 22.88 -12.14
C PRO A 86 4.30 23.73 -11.84
N ASN A 87 3.12 23.38 -12.34
CA ASN A 87 1.85 24.06 -12.05
C ASN A 87 1.03 23.37 -10.95
N SER A 88 1.50 22.25 -10.39
CA SER A 88 0.76 21.57 -9.32
C SER A 88 0.85 22.38 -8.01
N LYS A 89 -0.32 22.71 -7.45
CA LYS A 89 -0.39 23.30 -6.10
C LYS A 89 0.06 22.25 -5.08
N PRO A 90 0.93 22.58 -4.11
CA PRO A 90 1.29 21.64 -3.06
C PRO A 90 0.02 21.26 -2.29
N SER A 91 -0.41 20.01 -2.46
CA SER A 91 -1.53 19.47 -1.72
C SER A 91 -1.08 19.28 -0.27
N ASN A 92 -1.52 20.18 0.62
CA ASN A 92 -1.35 20.03 2.06
C ASN A 92 -2.09 18.75 2.51
N LYS A 93 -1.35 17.75 2.99
CA LYS A 93 -1.82 16.42 3.38
C LYS A 93 -2.66 16.38 4.67
N SER A 94 -3.18 17.51 5.16
CA SER A 94 -3.94 17.57 6.42
C SER A 94 -5.42 17.14 6.28
N GLU A 95 -5.95 16.95 5.09
CA GLU A 95 -7.41 16.82 4.89
C GLU A 95 -7.96 15.41 4.61
N TYR A 96 -7.16 14.34 4.64
CA TYR A 96 -7.69 12.97 4.40
C TYR A 96 -7.81 12.08 5.64
N ASN A 97 -7.66 12.64 6.86
CA ASN A 97 -8.06 11.92 8.06
C ASN A 97 -9.56 12.09 8.31
N THR A 98 -10.28 10.98 8.16
CA THR A 98 -11.60 10.69 8.75
C THR A 98 -12.83 11.23 8.01
N THR A 99 -13.43 10.40 7.15
CA THR A 99 -14.86 10.03 7.25
C THR A 99 -15.11 8.71 6.51
N LYS A 100 -14.84 7.57 7.18
CA LYS A 100 -15.60 6.34 6.93
C LYS A 100 -16.34 6.01 8.22
N GLU A 101 -17.34 6.85 8.52
CA GLU A 101 -18.32 6.52 9.56
C GLU A 101 -18.95 5.17 9.22
N THR A 102 -18.88 4.31 10.21
CA THR A 102 -19.36 2.95 10.22
C THR A 102 -20.89 2.98 10.34
N LYS A 103 -21.60 3.20 9.23
CA LYS A 103 -23.04 2.84 9.15
C LYS A 103 -23.17 1.32 8.98
N LYS A 104 -22.90 0.57 10.05
CA LYS A 104 -23.42 -0.78 10.23
C LYS A 104 -23.54 -1.12 11.71
N LYS A 105 -24.72 -0.82 12.29
CA LYS A 105 -25.48 -1.67 13.23
C LYS A 105 -26.54 -0.81 13.91
N ILE A 106 -27.77 -0.80 13.39
CA ILE A 106 -28.96 -1.15 14.18
C ILE A 106 -29.95 -1.79 13.20
N GLY A 107 -29.84 -3.11 13.02
CA GLY A 107 -30.94 -3.91 12.51
C GLY A 107 -31.84 -4.25 13.70
N LEU A 108 -32.87 -3.44 13.93
CA LEU A 108 -33.96 -3.80 14.83
C LEU A 108 -34.90 -4.74 14.08
N ASN A 109 -34.76 -6.04 14.35
CA ASN A 109 -35.83 -7.01 14.12
C ASN A 109 -36.08 -7.76 15.43
N SER A 110 -37.18 -7.44 16.10
CA SER A 110 -37.83 -8.35 17.04
C SER A 110 -39.33 -8.04 17.09
N LYS A 111 -40.05 -8.77 16.22
CA LYS A 111 -41.42 -9.31 16.34
C LYS A 111 -42.03 -9.20 17.76
N PRO A 112 -43.32 -8.82 17.91
CA PRO A 112 -44.14 -9.30 19.02
C PRO A 112 -45.03 -10.45 18.52
N SER A 113 -44.87 -11.64 19.11
CA SER A 113 -45.83 -12.73 19.01
C SER A 113 -45.86 -13.47 20.35
N ASN A 114 -47.04 -13.38 20.96
CA ASN A 114 -47.73 -14.35 21.83
C ASN A 114 -47.87 -14.06 23.33
N LYS A 115 -49.18 -13.98 23.66
CA LYS A 115 -49.95 -14.61 24.75
C LYS A 115 -49.95 -13.96 26.14
N SER A 116 -51.11 -13.42 26.51
CA SER A 116 -52.12 -14.19 27.25
C SER A 116 -53.52 -13.76 26.80
#